data_AF-A0A0T1WKT8-F1
#
_entry.id   AF-A0A0T1WKT8-F1
#
_cell.length_a   1.000
_cell.length_b   1.000
_cell.length_c   1.000
_cell.angle_alpha   90.00
_cell.angle_beta   90.00
_cell.angle_gamma   90.00
#
_symmetry.space_group_name_H-M   'P 1'
#
loop_
_entity.id
_entity.type
_entity.pdbx_description
1 polymer ?
#
loop_
_entity_poly.entity_id
_entity_poly.type
_entity_poly.pdbx_seq_one_letter_code
_entity_poly.pdbx_strand_id
1 'polypeptide(L)' 'MTETNADGGAVAAQALAETLGEEPPAAVGALPDEVLTRLAGQIEDASRRQAAAMEAGVKSALKGVPLPLRRVVRKALLG' A
#
# COMPACT_ATOMS: atom_id res chain seq x y z
N MET A 1 -13.66 26.64 24.19
CA MET A 1 -13.27 26.94 22.81
C MET A 1 -12.49 25.74 22.29
N THR A 2 -13.16 24.79 21.66
CA THR A 2 -12.54 23.70 20.89
C THR A 2 -13.13 23.82 19.50
N GLU A 3 -12.46 24.64 18.68
CA GLU A 3 -12.80 24.78 17.27
C GLU A 3 -12.56 23.45 16.57
N THR A 4 -13.67 22.89 16.07
CA THR A 4 -13.83 22.12 14.85
C THR A 4 -12.57 21.96 13.99
N ASN A 5 -11.90 20.82 14.09
CA ASN A 5 -11.01 20.26 13.05
C ASN A 5 -11.75 19.21 12.20
N ALA A 6 -13.04 19.43 11.92
CA ALA A 6 -13.85 18.50 11.12
C ALA A 6 -13.42 18.43 9.63
N ASP A 7 -12.67 19.43 9.15
CA ASP A 7 -12.16 19.49 7.79
C ASP A 7 -10.86 18.68 7.60
N GLY A 8 -10.07 18.47 8.67
CA GLY A 8 -8.81 17.72 8.62
C GLY A 8 -9.00 16.20 8.60
N GLY A 9 -9.94 15.70 9.40
CA GLY A 9 -10.14 14.25 9.55
C GLY A 9 -10.75 13.57 8.34
N ALA A 10 -11.60 14.29 7.59
CA ALA A 10 -12.13 13.78 6.32
C ALA A 10 -11.00 13.59 5.29
N VAL A 11 -10.05 14.53 5.22
CA VAL A 11 -8.92 14.47 4.28
C VAL A 11 -7.94 13.36 4.66
N ALA A 12 -7.67 13.18 5.96
CA ALA A 12 -6.80 12.11 6.44
C ALA A 12 -7.42 10.72 6.23
N ALA A 13 -8.73 10.56 6.45
CA ALA A 13 -9.44 9.33 6.17
C ALA A 13 -9.49 9.00 4.68
N GLN A 14 -9.64 10.02 3.82
CA GLN A 14 -9.62 9.87 2.37
C GLN A 14 -8.25 9.41 1.87
N ALA A 15 -7.15 10.03 2.32
CA ALA A 15 -5.79 9.61 1.97
C ALA A 15 -5.48 8.17 2.42
N LEU A 16 -6.01 7.78 3.58
CA LEU A 16 -5.90 6.40 4.07
C LEU A 16 -6.70 5.42 3.19
N ALA A 17 -7.93 5.76 2.81
CA ALA A 17 -8.75 4.96 1.91
C ALA A 17 -8.10 4.79 0.52
N GLU A 18 -7.50 5.86 -0.03
CA GLU A 18 -6.73 5.79 -1.27
C GLU A 18 -5.51 4.87 -1.17
N THR A 19 -4.84 4.86 -0.01
CA THR A 19 -3.67 4.02 0.24
C THR A 19 -4.03 2.53 0.42
N LEU A 20 -5.18 2.25 1.05
CA LEU A 20 -5.68 0.88 1.26
C LEU A 20 -6.40 0.32 0.04
N GLY A 21 -6.94 1.17 -0.83
CA GLY A 21 -7.81 0.76 -1.95
C GLY A 21 -9.21 0.30 -1.51
N GLU A 22 -9.52 0.40 -0.22
CA GLU A 22 -10.79 0.05 0.41
C GLU A 22 -11.15 1.07 1.50
N GLU A 23 -12.43 1.13 1.86
CA GLU A 23 -12.90 2.01 2.93
C GLU A 23 -12.36 1.53 4.28
N PRO A 24 -11.65 2.39 5.04
CA PRO A 24 -11.05 2.01 6.30
C PRO A 24 -12.16 1.64 7.31
N PRO A 25 -11.96 0.60 8.15
CA PRO A 25 -12.94 0.21 9.16
C PRO A 25 -13.36 1.39 10.04
N ALA A 26 -14.61 1.44 10.48
CA ALA A 26 -15.14 2.56 11.26
C ALA A 26 -14.30 2.89 12.51
N ALA A 27 -13.70 1.89 13.14
CA ALA A 27 -12.79 2.06 14.29
C ALA A 27 -11.49 2.80 13.92
N VAL A 28 -11.02 2.65 12.67
CA VAL A 28 -9.84 3.35 12.13
C VAL A 28 -10.22 4.77 11.71
N GLY A 29 -11.37 4.97 11.07
CA GLY A 29 -11.86 6.30 10.69
C GLY A 29 -12.16 7.22 11.89
N ALA A 30 -12.38 6.66 13.08
CA ALA A 30 -12.56 7.43 14.31
C ALA A 30 -11.25 7.85 15.00
N LEU A 31 -10.08 7.48 14.44
CA LEU A 31 -8.78 7.84 14.99
C LEU A 31 -8.45 9.33 14.71
N PRO A 32 -7.63 9.96 15.58
CA PRO A 32 -7.13 11.31 15.33
C PRO A 32 -6.33 11.42 14.04
N ASP A 33 -6.37 12.58 13.40
CA ASP A 33 -5.75 12.87 12.09
C ASP A 33 -4.24 12.59 12.07
N GLU A 34 -3.55 12.85 13.19
CA GLU A 34 -2.12 12.59 13.31
C GLU A 34 -1.83 11.08 13.28
N VAL A 35 -2.74 10.28 13.83
CA VAL A 35 -2.66 8.81 13.83
C VAL A 35 -2.97 8.27 12.44
N LEU A 36 -4.00 8.81 11.78
CA LEU A 36 -4.37 8.44 10.41
C LEU A 36 -3.23 8.73 9.42
N THR A 37 -2.62 9.90 9.50
CA THR A 37 -1.50 10.29 8.65
C THR A 37 -0.29 9.38 8.86
N ARG A 38 0.03 9.07 10.13
CA ARG A 38 1.12 8.14 10.46
C ARG A 38 0.84 6.73 9.94
N LEU A 39 -0.41 6.27 10.04
CA LEU A 39 -0.84 4.97 9.56
C LEU A 39 -0.74 4.89 8.03
N ALA A 40 -1.19 5.92 7.31
CA ALA A 40 -1.06 5.98 5.85
C ALA A 40 0.41 5.86 5.42
N GLY A 41 1.33 6.60 6.05
CA GLY A 41 2.76 6.49 5.76
C GLY A 41 3.34 5.09 6.03
N GLN A 42 2.91 4.43 7.12
CA GLN A 42 3.33 3.06 7.42
C GLN A 42 2.84 2.05 6.38
N ILE A 43 1.60 2.21 5.89
CA ILE A 43 1.03 1.34 4.86
C ILE A 43 1.75 1.56 3.54
N GLU A 44 2.04 2.80 3.17
CA GLU A 44 2.78 3.12 1.95
C GLU A 44 4.19 2.49 1.97
N ASP A 45 4.90 2.59 3.11
CA ASP A 45 6.20 1.94 3.31
C ASP A 45 6.12 0.42 3.31
N ALA A 46 5.05 -0.16 3.86
CA ALA A 46 4.81 -1.59 3.80
C ALA A 46 4.55 -2.05 2.36
N SER A 47 3.72 -1.32 1.62
CA SER A 47 3.41 -1.57 0.21
C SER A 47 4.66 -1.52 -0.66
N ARG A 48 5.51 -0.50 -0.51
CA ARG A 48 6.81 -0.41 -1.18
C ARG A 48 7.70 -1.62 -0.89
N ARG A 49 7.81 -2.03 0.38
CA ARG A 49 8.61 -3.19 0.77
C ARG A 49 8.04 -4.49 0.22
N GLN A 50 6.72 -4.64 0.18
CA GLN A 50 6.06 -5.80 -0.41
C GLN A 50 6.30 -5.91 -1.91
N ALA A 51 6.19 -4.81 -2.65
CA ALA A 51 6.48 -4.77 -4.09
C ALA A 51 7.93 -5.18 -4.37
N ALA A 52 8.89 -4.65 -3.60
CA ALA A 52 10.30 -5.03 -3.70
C ALA A 52 10.54 -6.51 -3.38
N ALA A 53 9.87 -7.04 -2.35
CA ALA A 53 9.97 -8.46 -1.98
C ALA A 53 9.38 -9.37 -3.07
N MET A 54 8.25 -9.00 -3.67
CA MET A 54 7.65 -9.74 -4.78
C MET A 54 8.57 -9.74 -6.02
N GLU A 55 9.12 -8.59 -6.39
CA GLU A 55 10.06 -8.51 -7.53
C GLU A 55 11.30 -9.38 -7.30
N ALA A 56 11.86 -9.34 -6.09
CA ALA A 56 12.99 -10.18 -5.71
C ALA A 56 12.64 -11.68 -5.79
N GLY A 57 11.45 -12.05 -5.32
CA GLY A 57 10.91 -13.41 -5.41
C GLY A 57 10.79 -13.89 -6.87
N VAL A 58 10.18 -13.08 -7.74
CA VAL A 58 10.06 -13.39 -9.17
C VAL A 58 11.43 -13.52 -9.83
N LYS A 59 12.37 -12.61 -9.54
CA LYS A 59 13.75 -12.68 -10.05
C LYS A 59 14.45 -13.96 -9.64
N SER A 60 14.22 -14.42 -8.40
CA SER A 60 14.78 -15.69 -7.90
C SER A 60 14.16 -16.89 -8.61
N ALA A 61 12.83 -16.94 -8.73
CA ALA A 61 12.10 -18.02 -9.40
C ALA A 61 12.52 -18.16 -10.88
N LEU A 62 12.71 -17.04 -11.58
CA LEU A 62 13.15 -17.05 -12.99
C LEU A 62 14.55 -17.64 -13.20
N LYS A 63 15.38 -17.79 -12.15
CA LYS A 63 16.69 -18.44 -12.29
C LYS A 63 16.57 -19.88 -12.77
N GLY A 64 15.51 -20.59 -12.36
CA GLY A 64 15.21 -21.96 -12.81
C GLY A 64 14.57 -22.03 -14.20
N VAL A 65 14.16 -20.91 -14.79
CA VAL A 65 13.48 -20.88 -16.09
C VAL A 65 14.52 -20.74 -17.21
N PRO A 66 14.42 -21.54 -18.29
CA PRO A 66 15.26 -21.39 -19.49
C PRO A 66 15.19 -19.97 -20.07
N LEU A 67 16.33 -19.42 -20.50
CA LEU A 67 16.46 -18.04 -21.01
C LEU A 67 15.39 -17.63 -22.04
N PRO A 68 14.98 -18.48 -23.01
CA PRO A 68 13.98 -18.11 -24.01
C PRO A 68 12.61 -17.79 -23.39
N LEU A 69 12.26 -18.45 -22.28
CA LEU A 69 10.94 -18.39 -21.64
C LEU A 69 10.89 -17.36 -20.51
N ARG A 70 12.03 -16.90 -19.99
CA ARG A 70 12.09 -15.98 -18.84
C ARG A 70 11.29 -14.69 -19.05
N ARG A 71 11.29 -14.13 -20.26
CA ARG A 71 10.53 -12.90 -20.58
C ARG A 71 9.02 -13.14 -20.52
N VAL A 72 8.56 -14.28 -21.04
CA VAL A 72 7.15 -14.65 -21.03
C VAL A 72 6.67 -14.90 -19.61
N VAL A 73 7.42 -15.68 -18.83
CA VAL A 73 7.08 -15.99 -17.43
C VAL A 73 7.12 -14.74 -16.55
N ARG A 74 8.11 -13.85 -16.75
CA ARG A 74 8.14 -12.56 -16.04
C ARG A 74 6.89 -11.73 -16.30
N LYS A 75 6.47 -11.65 -17.58
CA LYS A 75 5.30 -10.86 -17.98
C LYS A 75 3.99 -11.43 -17.42
N ALA A 76 3.88 -12.75 -17.28
CA ALA A 76 2.70 -13.39 -16.68
C ALA A 76 2.60 -13.23 -15.15
N LEU A 77 3.72 -12.97 -14.45
CA LEU A 77 3.76 -12.87 -12.99
C LEU A 77 3.70 -11.42 -12.46
N LEU A 78 4.07 -10.44 -13.28
CA LEU A 78 4.18 -9.01 -12.91
C LEU A 78 3.30 -8.11 -13.79
N GLY A 79 2.54 -8.70 -14.72
CA GLY A 79 1.68 -8.00 -15.67
C GLY A 79 0.21 -8.16 -15.33
#